data_AF-A0A830CHW4-F1
#
_entry.id   AF-A0A830CHW4-F1
#
_cell.length_a   1.000
_cell.length_b   1.000
_cell.length_c   1.000
_cell.angle_alpha   90.00
_cell.angle_beta   90.00
_cell.angle_gamma   90.00
#
_symmetry.space_group_name_H-M   'P 1'
#
loop_
_entity.id
_entity.type
_entity.pdbx_description
1 polymer ?
#
loop_
_entity_poly.entity_id
_entity_poly.type
_entity_poly.pdbx_seq_one_letter_code
_entity_poly.pdbx_strand_id
1 'polypeptide(L)'
;MAAYAAAAACRRAALRSGTGSTGMQLFVPNRLDSRSFSELPKPNGKRLSFVDTLALVRRLEAQGVPSKQAEAITGAMTEVLNDSLEYVSHGFVSKGEMQKNEMAQESNLSKFKTEVKSSQDHHFSLLQHETEKLKNDIEKMRSELRYEIDKVTAGQRLDLNLERGRIRDELNNQNQETTNLTTKLDREIHGLRAQLEAAKYEVIKYCIGSLASVAAVGLAVIRVLM
;
A
#
# COMPACT_ATOMS: atom_id res chain seq x y z
N MET A 1 -36.21 -11.12 -32.98
CA MET A 1 -34.74 -11.27 -33.05
C MET A 1 -34.15 -10.78 -31.72
N ALA A 2 -34.45 -11.31 -30.52
CA ALA A 2 -34.42 -12.67 -29.97
C ALA A 2 -33.03 -13.33 -30.03
N ALA A 3 -32.55 -13.75 -28.84
CA ALA A 3 -31.32 -14.47 -28.47
C ALA A 3 -30.11 -13.54 -28.18
N TYR A 4 -29.54 -13.45 -26.97
CA TYR A 4 -29.27 -14.51 -25.98
C TYR A 4 -29.36 -14.01 -24.54
N ALA A 5 -30.07 -14.79 -23.72
CA ALA A 5 -30.05 -14.76 -22.25
C ALA A 5 -29.88 -16.22 -21.78
N ALA A 6 -28.93 -16.47 -20.87
CA ALA A 6 -28.79 -17.65 -19.99
C ALA A 6 -27.49 -17.48 -19.19
N ALA A 7 -27.36 -17.75 -17.90
CA ALA A 7 -28.29 -18.27 -16.90
C ALA A 7 -27.79 -17.88 -15.49
N ALA A 8 -28.74 -17.79 -14.57
CA ALA A 8 -28.52 -17.60 -13.14
C ALA A 8 -28.43 -18.95 -12.39
N ALA A 9 -28.01 -18.83 -11.13
CA ALA A 9 -28.28 -19.72 -9.99
C ALA A 9 -27.26 -20.80 -9.62
N CYS A 10 -26.61 -20.61 -8.47
CA CYS A 10 -26.84 -21.51 -7.33
C CYS A 10 -26.62 -20.77 -6.00
N ARG A 11 -27.54 -21.00 -5.05
CA ARG A 11 -27.81 -20.19 -3.87
C ARG A 11 -27.58 -21.05 -2.62
N ARG A 12 -26.86 -20.50 -1.64
CA ARG A 12 -26.90 -20.72 -0.16
C ARG A 12 -26.80 -22.14 0.42
N ALA A 13 -25.83 -22.29 1.33
CA ALA A 13 -26.08 -22.79 2.68
C ALA A 13 -25.24 -21.99 3.70
N ALA A 14 -25.88 -21.56 4.77
CA ALA A 14 -25.34 -20.73 5.83
C ALA A 14 -24.81 -21.59 6.99
N LEU A 15 -23.76 -21.13 7.69
CA LEU A 15 -23.57 -21.40 9.12
C LEU A 15 -22.65 -20.35 9.75
N ARG A 16 -23.30 -19.43 10.48
CA ARG A 16 -22.98 -18.88 11.81
C ARG A 16 -21.52 -18.67 12.27
N SER A 17 -21.40 -17.51 12.93
CA SER A 17 -20.63 -17.18 14.14
C SER A 17 -19.14 -16.89 14.02
N GLY A 18 -18.74 -15.76 14.63
CA GLY A 18 -17.42 -15.62 15.25
C GLY A 18 -16.66 -14.36 14.87
N THR A 19 -16.88 -13.29 15.62
CA THR A 19 -15.89 -12.24 15.87
C THR A 19 -14.54 -12.86 16.26
N GLY A 20 -13.42 -12.44 15.66
CA GLY A 20 -12.10 -12.90 16.12
C GLY A 20 -10.94 -12.36 15.30
N SER A 21 -10.21 -11.43 15.91
CA SER A 21 -8.91 -10.91 15.53
C SER A 21 -7.96 -11.98 14.96
N THR A 22 -7.48 -11.77 13.73
CA THR A 22 -6.45 -12.62 13.11
C THR A 22 -5.07 -12.18 13.62
N GLY A 23 -4.72 -12.57 14.85
CA GLY A 23 -3.35 -12.53 15.34
C GLY A 23 -2.54 -13.65 14.67
N MET A 24 -1.58 -13.29 13.83
CA MET A 24 -0.52 -14.21 13.39
C MET A 24 0.30 -14.63 14.61
N GLN A 25 -0.05 -15.77 15.22
CA GLN A 25 0.83 -16.44 16.17
C GLN A 25 1.91 -17.18 15.37
N LEU A 26 3.09 -16.57 15.28
CA LEU A 26 4.33 -17.28 14.98
C LEU A 26 4.54 -18.33 16.08
N PHE A 27 4.31 -19.59 15.71
CA PHE A 27 4.64 -20.76 16.51
C PHE A 27 6.17 -20.84 16.63
N VAL A 28 6.72 -20.28 17.70
CA VAL A 28 8.09 -20.54 18.13
C VAL A 28 8.02 -21.74 19.07
N PRO A 29 8.57 -22.92 18.71
CA PRO A 29 8.67 -24.02 19.66
C PRO A 29 9.80 -23.68 20.63
N ASN A 30 9.47 -23.00 21.74
CA ASN A 30 10.39 -22.81 22.84
C ASN A 30 10.52 -24.14 23.61
N ARG A 31 11.27 -25.11 23.06
CA ARG A 31 11.92 -26.13 23.89
C ARG A 31 13.14 -25.50 24.54
N LEU A 32 12.88 -24.62 25.50
CA LEU A 32 13.84 -24.46 26.59
C LEU A 32 13.61 -25.66 27.49
N ASP A 33 14.43 -26.70 27.30
CA ASP A 33 14.65 -27.69 28.34
C ASP A 33 15.10 -26.90 29.58
N SER A 34 14.14 -26.58 30.43
CA SER A 34 14.40 -26.21 31.80
C SER A 34 15.06 -27.43 32.40
N ARG A 35 16.40 -27.45 32.40
CA ARG A 35 17.13 -28.26 33.36
C ARG A 35 16.60 -27.80 34.70
N SER A 36 15.72 -28.61 35.30
CA SER A 36 15.32 -28.46 36.69
C SER A 36 16.61 -28.28 37.46
N PHE A 37 16.85 -27.05 37.95
CA PHE A 37 17.91 -26.83 38.93
C PHE A 37 17.57 -27.78 40.06
N SER A 38 18.41 -28.80 40.17
CA SER A 38 18.35 -29.89 41.14
C SER A 38 17.77 -29.37 42.44
N GLU A 39 16.69 -30.01 42.89
CA GLU A 39 16.12 -29.80 44.22
C GLU A 39 17.26 -29.57 45.20
N LEU A 40 17.33 -28.36 45.76
CA LEU A 40 18.17 -28.04 46.90
C LEU A 40 17.97 -29.19 47.90
N PRO A 41 19.02 -29.96 48.25
CA PRO A 41 18.90 -31.00 49.25
C PRO A 41 18.29 -30.33 50.47
N LYS A 42 17.09 -30.76 50.89
CA LYS A 42 16.46 -30.27 52.10
C LYS A 42 17.54 -30.34 53.17
N PRO A 43 17.97 -29.21 53.76
CA PRO A 43 18.96 -29.27 54.81
C PRO A 43 18.24 -29.93 55.97
N ASN A 44 18.44 -31.24 56.11
CA ASN A 44 18.19 -31.90 57.36
C ASN A 44 19.03 -31.11 58.36
N GLY A 45 18.37 -30.28 59.17
CA GLY A 45 18.97 -29.32 60.12
C GLY A 45 19.71 -29.99 61.28
N LYS A 46 20.31 -31.15 61.03
CA LYS A 46 21.08 -31.96 61.95
C LYS A 46 22.32 -32.43 61.21
N ARG A 47 23.36 -31.59 61.23
CA ARG A 47 24.79 -31.95 61.24
C ARG A 47 25.64 -30.68 61.05
N LEU A 48 25.46 -29.70 61.94
CA LEU A 48 26.66 -29.13 62.53
C LEU A 48 27.17 -30.24 63.44
N SER A 49 28.10 -31.06 62.96
CA SER A 49 28.73 -32.11 63.76
C SER A 49 29.63 -31.44 64.78
N PHE A 50 29.01 -30.81 65.77
CA PHE A 50 29.69 -30.38 66.98
C PHE A 50 30.14 -31.68 67.65
N VAL A 51 31.43 -31.98 67.54
CA VAL A 51 32.00 -33.11 68.26
C VAL A 51 31.95 -32.73 69.73
N ASP A 52 31.12 -33.44 70.48
CA ASP A 52 31.14 -33.36 71.94
C ASP A 52 32.45 -33.99 72.42
N THR A 53 33.45 -33.12 72.62
CA THR A 53 34.81 -33.49 73.00
C THR A 53 34.82 -34.21 74.35
N LEU A 54 34.00 -33.77 75.30
CA LEU A 54 33.91 -34.38 76.62
C LEU A 54 33.29 -35.78 76.54
N ALA A 55 32.19 -35.94 75.82
CA ALA A 55 31.57 -37.25 75.65
C ALA A 55 32.48 -38.21 74.86
N LEU A 56 33.27 -37.70 73.91
CA LEU A 56 34.23 -38.52 73.17
C LEU A 56 35.38 -39.00 74.06
N VAL A 57 35.98 -38.11 74.85
CA VAL A 57 37.02 -38.45 75.83
C VAL A 57 36.51 -39.49 76.83
N ARG A 58 35.31 -39.29 77.40
CA ARG A 58 34.71 -40.23 78.37
C ARG A 58 34.44 -41.61 77.76
N ARG A 59 34.05 -41.67 76.48
CA ARG A 59 33.89 -42.96 75.76
C ARG A 59 35.22 -43.65 75.53
N LEU A 60 36.28 -42.91 75.19
CA LEU A 60 37.63 -43.46 75.02
C LEU A 60 38.18 -43.99 76.35
N GLU A 61 37.99 -43.24 77.44
CA GLU A 61 38.37 -43.67 78.80
C GLU A 61 37.61 -44.93 79.23
N ALA A 62 36.31 -45.03 78.92
CA ALA A 62 35.51 -46.23 79.21
C ALA A 62 35.96 -47.48 78.41
N GLN A 63 36.69 -47.30 77.31
CA GLN A 63 37.31 -48.38 76.54
C GLN A 63 38.76 -48.66 76.96
N GLY A 64 39.23 -48.08 78.07
CA GLY A 64 40.55 -48.31 78.64
C GLY A 64 41.65 -47.40 78.10
N VAL A 65 41.32 -46.35 77.33
CA VAL A 65 42.31 -45.37 76.86
C VAL A 65 42.70 -44.43 78.01
N PRO A 66 44.00 -44.25 78.30
CA PRO A 66 44.45 -43.27 79.30
C PRO A 66 43.96 -41.86 78.97
N SER A 67 43.54 -41.11 79.99
CA SER A 67 42.92 -39.78 79.86
C SER A 67 43.70 -38.82 78.94
N LYS A 68 45.03 -38.72 79.11
CA LYS A 68 45.90 -37.88 78.24
C LYS A 68 45.91 -38.30 76.77
N GLN A 69 45.81 -39.60 76.49
CA GLN A 69 45.77 -40.11 75.12
C GLN A 69 44.37 -39.91 74.51
N ALA A 70 43.31 -40.10 75.31
CA ALA A 70 41.94 -39.83 74.89
C ALA A 70 41.74 -38.35 74.51
N GLU A 71 42.31 -37.43 75.30
CA GLU A 71 42.34 -35.99 74.99
C GLU A 71 43.12 -35.69 73.71
N ALA A 72 44.32 -36.26 73.53
CA ALA A 72 45.13 -36.02 72.34
C ALA A 72 44.47 -36.53 71.05
N ILE A 73 43.88 -37.74 71.08
CA ILE A 73 43.14 -38.32 69.96
C ILE A 73 41.91 -37.47 69.62
N THR A 74 41.16 -37.05 70.65
CA THR A 74 40.00 -36.18 70.47
C THR A 74 40.40 -34.82 69.88
N GLY A 75 41.53 -34.26 70.30
CA GLY A 75 42.10 -33.02 69.75
C GLY A 75 42.42 -33.12 68.26
N ALA A 76 43.19 -34.13 67.87
CA ALA A 76 43.56 -34.37 66.46
C ALA A 76 42.33 -34.64 65.57
N MET A 77 41.34 -35.40 66.07
CA MET A 77 40.08 -35.62 65.35
C MET A 77 39.28 -34.32 65.18
N THR A 78 39.25 -33.47 66.20
CA THR A 78 38.53 -32.19 66.16
C THR A 78 39.17 -31.23 65.16
N GLU A 79 40.50 -31.19 65.10
CA GLU A 79 41.27 -30.39 64.13
C GLU A 79 40.98 -30.81 62.68
N VAL A 80 41.14 -32.10 62.35
CA VAL A 80 40.85 -32.62 61.01
C VAL A 80 39.39 -32.38 60.60
N LEU A 81 38.44 -32.47 61.54
CA LEU A 81 37.04 -32.19 61.27
C LEU A 81 36.74 -30.71 61.02
N ASN A 82 37.41 -29.81 61.74
CA ASN A 82 37.28 -28.36 61.51
C ASN A 82 37.86 -27.97 60.15
N ASP A 83 39.06 -28.44 59.80
CA ASP A 83 39.69 -28.19 58.50
C ASP A 83 38.83 -28.72 57.35
N SER A 84 38.29 -29.93 57.51
CA SER A 84 37.39 -30.53 56.52
C SER A 84 36.09 -29.74 56.38
N LEU A 85 35.53 -29.23 57.49
CA LEU A 85 34.30 -28.44 57.48
C LEU A 85 34.52 -27.07 56.82
N GLU A 86 35.64 -26.40 57.09
CA GLU A 86 36.01 -25.13 56.47
C GLU A 86 36.23 -25.30 54.96
N TYR A 87 36.98 -26.33 54.55
CA TYR A 87 37.19 -26.66 53.15
C TYR A 87 35.88 -26.91 52.40
N VAL A 88 34.97 -27.71 52.98
CA VAL A 88 33.66 -27.97 52.39
C VAL A 88 32.80 -26.70 52.36
N SER A 89 32.88 -25.84 53.39
CA SER A 89 32.13 -24.58 53.46
C SER A 89 32.48 -23.63 52.31
N HIS A 90 33.72 -23.59 51.83
CA HIS A 90 34.11 -22.74 50.69
C HIS A 90 33.41 -23.12 49.37
N GLY A 91 32.95 -24.36 49.23
CA GLY A 91 32.18 -24.81 48.07
C GLY A 91 30.70 -24.45 48.11
N PHE A 92 30.20 -23.94 49.24
CA PHE A 92 28.80 -23.58 49.43
C PHE A 92 28.61 -22.08 49.53
N VAL A 93 27.49 -21.60 48.97
CA VAL A 93 27.04 -20.22 49.13
C VAL A 93 26.10 -20.16 50.33
N SER A 94 26.22 -19.11 51.15
CA SER A 94 25.31 -18.92 52.27
C SER A 94 23.88 -18.67 51.79
N LYS A 95 22.88 -19.07 52.59
CA LYS A 95 21.47 -18.82 52.24
C LYS A 95 21.17 -17.33 52.04
N GLY A 96 21.81 -16.46 52.83
CA GLY A 96 21.64 -15.01 52.73
C GLY A 96 22.20 -14.45 51.42
N GLU A 97 23.37 -14.90 50.98
CA GLU A 97 23.95 -14.50 49.69
C GLU A 97 23.14 -15.04 48.51
N MET A 98 22.68 -16.29 48.58
CA MET A 98 21.81 -16.88 47.55
C MET A 98 20.53 -16.07 47.38
N GLN A 99 19.84 -15.74 48.49
CA GLN A 99 18.62 -14.94 48.46
C GLN A 99 18.87 -13.52 47.95
N LYS A 100 20.01 -12.91 48.29
CA LYS A 100 20.41 -11.60 47.76
C LYS A 100 20.60 -11.64 46.24
N ASN A 101 21.27 -12.67 45.73
CA ASN A 101 21.47 -12.85 44.29
C ASN A 101 20.14 -13.11 43.56
N GLU A 102 19.25 -13.91 44.15
CA GLU A 102 17.91 -14.17 43.61
C GLU A 102 17.09 -12.87 43.52
N MET A 103 17.05 -12.07 44.59
CA MET A 103 16.36 -10.77 44.58
C MET A 103 16.96 -9.81 43.54
N ALA A 104 18.28 -9.80 43.36
CA ALA A 104 18.94 -8.98 42.36
C ALA A 104 18.59 -9.42 40.92
N GLN A 105 18.57 -10.74 40.68
CA GLN A 105 18.16 -11.30 39.39
C GLN A 105 16.71 -11.00 39.07
N GLU A 106 15.80 -11.20 40.02
CA GLU A 106 14.36 -10.92 39.85
C GLU A 106 14.12 -9.42 39.59
N SER A 107 14.80 -8.54 40.31
CA SER A 107 14.75 -7.09 40.05
C SER A 107 15.21 -6.74 38.64
N ASN A 108 16.33 -7.31 38.19
CA ASN A 108 16.86 -7.04 36.85
C ASN A 108 15.94 -7.59 35.76
N LEU A 109 15.38 -8.78 35.95
CA LEU A 109 14.41 -9.37 35.05
C LEU A 109 13.13 -8.53 34.96
N SER A 110 12.64 -8.03 36.09
CA SER A 110 11.48 -7.13 36.12
C SER A 110 11.76 -5.82 35.36
N LYS A 111 12.93 -5.20 35.56
CA LYS A 111 13.32 -3.98 34.84
C LYS A 111 13.41 -4.22 33.33
N PHE A 112 14.10 -5.28 32.92
CA PHE A 112 14.20 -5.66 31.52
C PHE A 112 12.82 -5.88 30.89
N LYS A 113 11.92 -6.59 31.59
CA LYS A 113 10.55 -6.81 31.13
C LYS A 113 9.79 -5.49 30.95
N THR A 114 9.93 -4.55 31.88
CA THR A 114 9.27 -3.24 31.77
C THR A 114 9.84 -2.40 30.62
N GLU A 115 11.15 -2.41 30.39
CA GLU A 115 11.79 -1.69 29.29
C GLU A 115 11.39 -2.27 27.92
N VAL A 116 11.41 -3.60 27.78
CA VAL A 116 10.97 -4.28 26.56
C VAL A 116 9.50 -3.98 26.27
N LYS A 117 8.64 -4.08 27.28
CA LYS A 117 7.21 -3.76 27.12
C LYS A 117 6.99 -2.30 26.74
N SER A 118 7.64 -1.36 27.44
CA SER A 118 7.54 0.07 27.14
C SER A 118 8.03 0.40 25.74
N SER A 119 9.15 -0.21 25.32
CA SER A 119 9.71 -0.04 23.97
C SER A 119 8.76 -0.58 22.92
N GLN A 120 8.20 -1.78 23.13
CA GLN A 120 7.22 -2.37 22.22
C GLN A 120 5.95 -1.50 22.09
N ASP A 121 5.39 -1.05 23.22
CA ASP A 121 4.19 -0.21 23.25
C ASP A 121 4.47 1.15 22.55
N HIS A 122 5.66 1.72 22.72
CA HIS A 122 6.10 2.94 22.03
C HIS A 122 6.23 2.73 20.51
N HIS A 123 6.96 1.70 20.07
CA HIS A 123 7.13 1.40 18.65
C HIS A 123 5.80 1.08 17.97
N PHE A 124 4.90 0.37 18.64
CA PHE A 124 3.57 0.10 18.13
C PHE A 124 2.76 1.39 17.95
N SER A 125 2.79 2.28 18.95
CA SER A 125 2.10 3.57 18.87
C SER A 125 2.64 4.46 17.74
N LEU A 126 3.96 4.48 17.57
CA LEU A 126 4.62 5.23 16.49
C LEU A 126 4.22 4.67 15.12
N LEU A 127 4.30 3.36 14.92
CA LEU A 127 3.92 2.71 13.66
C LEU A 127 2.43 2.93 13.34
N GLN A 128 1.56 2.86 14.34
CA GLN A 128 0.13 3.14 14.15
C GLN A 128 -0.08 4.58 13.70
N HIS A 129 0.54 5.55 14.35
CA HIS A 129 0.47 6.97 13.98
C HIS A 129 1.01 7.23 12.57
N GLU A 130 2.16 6.65 12.20
CA GLU A 130 2.72 6.76 10.84
C GLU A 130 1.80 6.13 9.79
N THR A 131 1.20 4.99 10.10
CA THR A 131 0.23 4.33 9.21
C THR A 131 -1.01 5.18 8.99
N GLU A 132 -1.57 5.78 10.04
CA GLU A 132 -2.71 6.69 9.96
C GLU A 132 -2.36 7.95 9.17
N LYS A 133 -1.17 8.53 9.41
CA LYS A 133 -0.66 9.68 8.65
C LYS A 133 -0.54 9.37 7.16
N LEU A 134 0.11 8.26 6.79
CA LEU A 134 0.25 7.84 5.40
C LEU A 134 -1.09 7.58 4.73
N LYS A 135 -2.05 6.98 5.46
CA LYS A 135 -3.41 6.78 4.97
C LYS A 135 -4.10 8.12 4.65
N ASN A 136 -3.99 9.10 5.55
CA ASN A 136 -4.56 10.43 5.33
C ASN A 136 -3.91 11.13 4.12
N ASP A 137 -2.59 11.03 3.97
CA ASP A 137 -1.86 11.60 2.83
C ASP A 137 -2.31 10.95 1.51
N ILE A 138 -2.51 9.62 1.48
CA ILE A 138 -3.06 8.90 0.32
C ILE A 138 -4.48 9.38 -0.01
N GLU A 139 -5.34 9.54 0.98
CA GLU A 139 -6.71 10.02 0.77
C GLU A 139 -6.73 11.45 0.22
N LYS A 140 -5.84 12.32 0.72
CA LYS A 140 -5.65 13.68 0.21
C LYS A 140 -5.15 13.70 -1.24
N MET A 141 -4.09 12.96 -1.55
CA MET A 141 -3.60 12.87 -2.94
C MET A 141 -4.67 12.32 -3.89
N ARG A 142 -5.46 11.33 -3.42
CA ARG A 142 -6.55 10.76 -4.22
C ARG A 142 -7.66 11.76 -4.51
N SER A 143 -8.01 12.65 -3.57
CA SER A 143 -9.01 13.68 -3.80
C SER A 143 -8.50 14.78 -4.73
N GLU A 144 -7.25 15.22 -4.56
CA GLU A 144 -6.58 16.18 -5.45
C GLU A 144 -6.50 15.65 -6.90
N LEU A 145 -6.08 14.40 -7.09
CA LEU A 145 -6.03 13.78 -8.41
C LEU A 145 -7.41 13.68 -9.07
N ARG A 146 -8.45 13.33 -8.32
CA ARG A 146 -9.82 13.32 -8.85
C ARG A 146 -10.25 14.71 -9.30
N TYR A 147 -9.97 15.74 -8.50
CA TYR A 147 -10.28 17.11 -8.86
C TYR A 147 -9.56 17.55 -10.14
N GLU A 148 -8.26 17.27 -10.27
CA GLU A 148 -7.51 17.62 -11.49
C GLU A 148 -8.00 16.84 -12.71
N ILE A 149 -8.38 15.56 -12.57
CA ILE A 149 -9.01 14.79 -13.65
C ILE A 149 -10.32 15.42 -14.09
N ASP A 150 -11.20 15.76 -13.14
CA ASP A 150 -12.50 16.36 -13.45
C ASP A 150 -12.33 17.73 -14.12
N LYS A 151 -11.38 18.54 -13.62
CA LYS A 151 -11.04 19.85 -14.17
C LYS A 151 -10.50 19.76 -15.60
N VAL A 152 -9.53 18.88 -15.85
CA VAL A 152 -8.97 18.68 -17.21
C VAL A 152 -10.04 18.13 -18.15
N THR A 153 -10.85 17.18 -17.69
CA THR A 153 -11.94 16.60 -18.49
C THR A 153 -12.99 17.65 -18.86
N ALA A 154 -13.38 18.51 -17.91
CA ALA A 154 -14.30 19.62 -18.16
C ALA A 154 -13.70 20.65 -19.12
N GLY A 155 -12.41 20.99 -18.96
CA GLY A 155 -11.67 21.86 -19.86
C GLY A 155 -11.64 21.34 -21.29
N GLN A 156 -11.23 20.07 -21.48
CA GLN A 156 -11.21 19.44 -22.81
C GLN A 156 -12.61 19.37 -23.44
N ARG A 157 -13.65 19.10 -22.66
CA ARG A 157 -15.03 19.11 -23.17
C ARG A 157 -15.44 20.51 -23.61
N LEU A 158 -15.05 21.56 -22.88
CA LEU A 158 -15.32 22.94 -23.26
C LEU A 158 -14.59 23.29 -24.57
N ASP A 159 -13.29 23.00 -24.66
CA ASP A 159 -12.47 23.26 -25.85
C ASP A 159 -13.07 22.62 -27.10
N LEU A 160 -13.46 21.35 -27.01
CA LEU A 160 -14.11 20.64 -28.12
C LEU A 160 -15.45 21.26 -28.52
N ASN A 161 -16.23 21.77 -27.56
CA ASN A 161 -17.50 22.42 -27.87
C ASN A 161 -17.28 23.78 -28.53
N LEU A 162 -16.27 24.55 -28.09
CA LEU A 162 -15.91 25.83 -28.70
C LEU A 162 -15.40 25.63 -30.12
N GLU A 163 -14.48 24.68 -30.35
CA GLU A 163 -13.95 24.42 -31.69
C GLU A 163 -15.04 23.85 -32.62
N ARG A 164 -15.95 23.02 -32.11
CA ARG A 164 -17.13 22.57 -32.87
C ARG A 164 -18.05 23.74 -33.25
N GLY A 165 -18.21 24.71 -32.37
CA GLY A 165 -18.94 25.96 -32.66
C GLY A 165 -18.25 26.74 -33.78
N ARG A 166 -16.95 26.97 -33.65
CA ARG A 166 -16.14 27.70 -34.63
C ARG A 166 -16.15 27.06 -36.02
N ILE A 167 -16.02 25.73 -36.09
CA ILE A 167 -16.12 24.98 -37.35
C ILE A 167 -17.51 25.13 -37.98
N ARG A 168 -18.58 25.14 -37.17
CA ARG A 168 -19.95 25.33 -37.68
C ARG A 168 -20.14 26.73 -38.26
N ASP A 169 -19.63 27.76 -37.59
CA ASP A 169 -19.73 29.15 -38.06
C ASP A 169 -18.94 29.34 -39.37
N GLU A 170 -17.71 28.80 -39.44
CA GLU A 170 -16.89 28.81 -40.66
C GLU A 170 -17.59 28.06 -41.82
N LEU A 171 -18.16 26.89 -41.55
CA LEU A 171 -18.92 26.13 -42.54
C LEU A 171 -20.15 26.89 -43.03
N ASN A 172 -20.85 27.59 -42.15
CA ASN A 172 -22.00 28.41 -42.51
C ASN A 172 -21.57 29.61 -43.38
N ASN A 173 -20.46 30.26 -43.06
CA ASN A 173 -19.90 31.34 -43.87
C ASN A 173 -19.52 30.84 -45.28
N GLN A 174 -18.82 29.71 -45.38
CA GLN A 174 -18.47 29.11 -46.68
C GLN A 174 -19.71 28.72 -47.51
N ASN A 175 -20.76 28.21 -46.86
CA ASN A 175 -22.03 27.91 -47.54
C ASN A 175 -22.71 29.18 -48.06
N GLN A 176 -22.67 30.28 -47.31
CA GLN A 176 -23.20 31.58 -47.75
C GLN A 176 -22.39 32.14 -48.93
N GLU A 177 -21.06 32.11 -48.85
CA GLU A 177 -20.18 32.53 -49.95
C GLU A 177 -20.42 31.70 -51.21
N THR A 178 -20.52 30.37 -51.06
CA THR A 178 -20.84 29.45 -52.16
C THR A 178 -22.19 29.79 -52.78
N THR A 179 -23.24 29.96 -51.96
CA THR A 179 -24.59 30.32 -52.44
C THR A 179 -24.58 31.67 -53.17
N ASN A 180 -23.89 32.66 -52.62
CA ASN A 180 -23.74 33.98 -53.23
C ASN A 180 -23.04 33.89 -54.59
N LEU A 181 -21.97 33.09 -54.69
CA LEU A 181 -21.23 32.89 -55.92
C LEU A 181 -22.05 32.13 -56.97
N THR A 182 -22.76 31.06 -56.59
CA THR A 182 -23.71 30.35 -57.45
C THR A 182 -24.78 31.31 -57.99
N THR A 183 -25.37 32.15 -57.13
CA THR A 183 -26.39 33.12 -57.56
C THR A 183 -25.81 34.19 -58.48
N LYS A 184 -24.54 34.60 -58.30
CA LYS A 184 -23.85 35.50 -59.23
C LYS A 184 -23.61 34.84 -60.59
N LEU A 185 -23.12 33.60 -60.59
CA LEU A 185 -22.91 32.82 -61.81
C LEU A 185 -24.21 32.62 -62.59
N ASP A 186 -25.31 32.28 -61.92
CA ASP A 186 -26.61 32.15 -62.58
C ASP A 186 -27.05 33.46 -63.25
N ARG A 187 -26.86 34.60 -62.57
CA ARG A 187 -27.15 35.92 -63.15
C ARG A 187 -26.28 36.22 -64.38
N GLU A 188 -24.99 35.91 -64.33
CA GLU A 188 -24.08 36.09 -65.46
C GLU A 188 -24.46 35.18 -66.64
N ILE A 189 -24.81 33.91 -66.37
CA ILE A 189 -25.30 32.97 -67.40
C ILE A 189 -26.57 33.50 -68.06
N HIS A 190 -27.54 33.97 -67.28
CA HIS A 190 -28.76 34.58 -67.82
C HIS A 190 -28.46 35.85 -68.63
N GLY A 191 -27.55 36.70 -68.16
CA GLY A 191 -27.09 37.89 -68.87
C GLY A 191 -26.44 37.57 -70.21
N LEU A 192 -25.49 36.62 -70.23
CA LEU A 192 -24.82 36.16 -71.44
C LEU A 192 -25.81 35.52 -72.43
N ARG A 193 -26.77 34.74 -71.93
CA ARG A 193 -27.82 34.15 -72.76
C ARG A 193 -28.68 35.21 -73.43
N ALA A 194 -29.09 36.24 -72.70
CA ALA A 194 -29.86 37.36 -73.25
C ALA A 194 -29.07 38.14 -74.30
N GLN A 195 -27.77 38.41 -74.06
CA GLN A 195 -26.89 39.04 -75.05
C GLN A 195 -26.73 38.19 -76.31
N LEU A 196 -26.58 36.87 -76.15
CA LEU A 196 -26.49 35.92 -77.27
C LEU A 196 -27.78 35.90 -78.10
N GLU A 197 -28.95 35.91 -77.44
CA GLU A 197 -30.24 36.00 -78.15
C GLU A 197 -30.38 37.33 -78.90
N ALA A 198 -30.01 38.45 -78.30
CA ALA A 198 -30.01 39.75 -78.96
C ALA A 198 -29.08 39.77 -80.20
N ALA A 199 -27.83 39.30 -80.05
CA ALA A 199 -26.87 39.20 -81.15
C ALA A 199 -27.36 38.28 -82.27
N LYS A 200 -28.03 37.16 -81.94
CA LYS A 200 -28.68 36.29 -82.93
C LYS A 200 -29.72 37.05 -83.75
N TYR A 201 -30.59 37.86 -83.10
CA TYR A 201 -31.58 38.67 -83.82
C TYR A 201 -30.94 39.75 -84.69
N GLU A 202 -29.83 40.36 -84.26
CA GLU A 202 -29.08 41.31 -85.08
C GLU A 202 -28.51 40.64 -86.34
N VAL A 203 -27.88 39.48 -86.23
CA VAL A 203 -27.37 38.72 -87.37
C VAL A 203 -28.51 38.38 -88.35
N ILE A 204 -29.66 37.93 -87.86
CA ILE A 204 -30.83 37.65 -88.70
C ILE A 204 -31.27 38.92 -89.46
N LYS A 205 -31.34 40.08 -88.79
CA LYS A 205 -31.68 41.36 -89.45
C LYS A 205 -30.69 41.71 -90.56
N TYR A 206 -29.38 41.58 -90.31
CA TYR A 206 -28.35 41.84 -91.31
C TYR A 206 -28.45 40.88 -92.51
N CYS A 207 -28.70 39.58 -92.28
CA CYS A 207 -28.90 38.61 -93.35
C CYS A 207 -30.11 38.94 -94.23
N ILE A 208 -31.24 39.33 -93.64
CA ILE A 208 -32.44 39.73 -94.40
C ILE A 208 -32.14 40.99 -95.22
N GLY A 209 -31.48 41.99 -94.62
CA GLY A 209 -31.10 43.23 -95.30
C GLY A 209 -30.15 43.00 -96.47
N SER A 210 -29.16 42.11 -96.33
CA SER A 210 -28.21 41.79 -97.41
C SER A 210 -28.83 40.95 -98.51
N LEU A 211 -29.69 39.98 -98.20
CA LEU A 211 -30.47 39.25 -99.20
C LEU A 211 -31.37 40.19 -100.02
N ALA A 212 -32.06 41.12 -99.35
CA ALA A 212 -32.90 42.11 -100.00
C ALA A 212 -32.10 43.09 -100.88
N SER A 213 -30.92 43.54 -100.44
CA SER A 213 -30.07 44.44 -101.23
C SER A 213 -29.50 43.75 -102.47
N VAL A 214 -29.03 42.51 -102.35
CA VAL A 214 -28.55 41.71 -103.49
C VAL A 214 -29.70 41.47 -104.48
N ALA A 215 -30.90 41.12 -104.00
CA ALA A 215 -32.08 40.94 -104.86
C ALA A 215 -32.48 42.25 -105.56
N ALA A 216 -32.46 43.38 -104.87
CA ALA A 216 -32.77 44.69 -105.45
C ALA A 216 -31.76 45.08 -106.54
N VAL A 217 -30.47 44.87 -106.30
CA VAL A 217 -29.42 45.09 -107.31
C VAL A 217 -29.60 44.14 -108.50
N GLY A 218 -29.87 42.85 -108.26
CA GLY A 218 -30.13 41.87 -109.31
C GLY A 218 -31.32 42.25 -110.19
N LEU A 219 -32.44 42.67 -109.59
CA LEU A 219 -33.61 43.16 -110.33
C LEU A 219 -33.30 44.44 -111.13
N ALA A 220 -32.51 45.37 -110.56
CA ALA A 220 -32.09 46.58 -111.25
C ALA A 220 -31.25 46.26 -112.50
N VAL A 221 -30.32 45.28 -112.41
CA VAL A 221 -29.51 44.84 -113.54
C VAL A 221 -30.37 44.18 -114.62
N ILE A 222 -31.28 43.27 -114.26
CA ILE A 222 -32.20 42.61 -115.21
C ILE A 222 -33.02 43.66 -115.98
N ARG A 223 -33.48 44.71 -115.29
CA ARG A 223 -34.25 45.81 -115.90
C ARG A 223 -33.44 46.67 -116.89
N VAL A 224 -32.12 46.71 -116.77
CA VAL A 224 -31.24 47.45 -117.70
C VAL A 224 -30.82 46.57 -118.89
N LEU A 225 -30.84 45.24 -118.75
CA LEU A 225 -30.38 44.27 -119.75
C LEU A 225 -31.49 43.77 -120.70
N MET A 226 -32.77 43.87 -120.30
CA MET A 226 -33.95 43.71 -121.17
C MET A 226 -34.44 45.05 -121.68
#